data_AF-A0A3N5ZFG7-F1
#
_entry.id   AF-A0A3N5ZFG7-F1
#
_cell.length_a   1.000
_cell.length_b   1.000
_cell.length_c   1.000
_cell.angle_alpha   90.00
_cell.angle_beta   90.00
_cell.angle_gamma   90.00
#
_symmetry.space_group_name_H-M   'P 1'
#
loop_
_entity.id
_entity.type
_entity.pdbx_description
1 polymer ?
#
loop_
_entity_poly.entity_id
_entity_poly.type
_entity_poly.pdbx_seq_one_letter_code
_entity_poly.pdbx_strand_id
1 'polypeptide(L)'
;MGGDRAVRDGRRKPGLNGRKLYIPQMSWGGAVAFAAAFRSIGIDSEVCPNSDERTLELGGRHTSGEECLPARVTLGNFLKIVEQPGFDPSRTAFFMPSADGPCRFGQYAPYIRKVLRDIGMDEVPVFSPSSRDGYEGIAEQKNELMRNALRGLVAADALRKMLHRTRPYEVNKGDADAVHAAGIRRVERVLEQQKMAADERRRQLVAALEIARDEFRKVPAKFTKRRPLIGV
;
A
#
# COMPACT_ATOMS: atom_id res chain seq x y z
N MET A 1 -33.08 27.64 -3.69
CA MET A 1 -33.44 26.82 -2.51
C MET A 1 -32.72 25.50 -2.62
N GLY A 2 -32.07 25.05 -1.55
CA GLY A 2 -31.21 23.86 -1.54
C GLY A 2 -29.79 24.14 -1.04
N GLY A 3 -29.65 24.96 0.01
CA GLY A 3 -28.40 25.02 0.77
C GLY A 3 -28.30 23.76 1.60
N ASP A 4 -27.42 22.84 1.19
CA ASP A 4 -27.27 21.59 1.91
C ASP A 4 -26.27 21.73 3.05
N ARG A 5 -26.77 21.36 4.21
CA ARG A 5 -26.19 21.63 5.51
C ARG A 5 -24.99 20.73 5.68
N ALA A 6 -23.79 21.30 5.64
CA ALA A 6 -22.64 20.72 6.32
C ALA A 6 -23.01 20.66 7.81
N VAL A 7 -23.60 19.52 8.22
CA VAL A 7 -23.85 19.20 9.61
C VAL A 7 -22.50 19.30 10.31
N ARG A 8 -22.40 20.32 11.17
CA ARG A 8 -21.32 20.53 12.12
C ARG A 8 -21.35 19.39 13.12
N ASP A 9 -20.77 18.25 12.76
CA ASP A 9 -20.37 17.26 13.75
C ASP A 9 -19.06 17.77 14.39
N GLY A 10 -19.16 18.23 15.64
CA GLY A 10 -18.04 18.73 16.44
C GLY A 10 -17.01 17.67 16.85
N ARG A 11 -17.09 16.46 16.28
CA ARG A 11 -16.07 15.42 16.44
C ARG A 11 -14.87 15.75 15.57
N ARG A 12 -13.77 16.16 16.20
CA ARG A 12 -12.44 16.24 15.57
C ARG A 12 -12.19 14.91 14.86
N LYS A 13 -12.04 14.92 13.53
CA LYS A 13 -11.72 13.70 12.77
C LYS A 13 -10.49 13.03 13.41
N PRO A 14 -10.54 11.73 13.73
CA PRO A 14 -9.40 11.05 14.31
C PRO A 14 -8.21 11.14 13.34
N GLY A 15 -7.15 11.82 13.80
CA GLY A 15 -5.92 12.03 13.03
C GLY A 15 -4.95 10.86 13.16
N LEU A 16 -3.84 10.92 12.42
CA LEU A 16 -2.80 9.88 12.42
C LEU A 16 -1.88 9.89 13.65
N ASN A 17 -1.96 10.92 14.50
CA ASN A 17 -1.07 11.07 15.65
C ASN A 17 -1.20 9.90 16.63
N GLY A 18 -0.08 9.23 16.91
CA GLY A 18 -0.01 8.10 17.83
C GLY A 18 -0.59 6.79 17.30
N ARG A 19 -1.01 6.74 16.03
CA ARG A 19 -1.59 5.55 15.39
C ARG A 19 -0.62 4.91 14.42
N LYS A 20 -0.64 3.58 14.35
CA LYS A 20 -0.02 2.81 13.28
C LYS A 20 -0.95 2.80 12.06
N LEU A 21 -0.42 3.21 10.91
CA LEU A 21 -1.14 3.26 9.64
C LEU A 21 -0.92 1.98 8.83
N TYR A 22 -2.00 1.22 8.60
CA TYR A 22 -1.95 0.00 7.81
C TYR A 22 -2.24 0.26 6.33
N ILE A 23 -1.34 -0.22 5.47
CA ILE A 23 -1.39 -0.03 4.01
C ILE A 23 -1.94 -1.29 3.34
N PRO A 24 -3.00 -1.22 2.52
CA PRO A 24 -3.56 -2.37 1.85
C PRO A 24 -2.63 -2.87 0.74
N GLN A 25 -2.60 -4.20 0.55
CA GLN A 25 -1.80 -4.83 -0.49
C GLN A 25 -2.47 -4.75 -1.86
N MET A 26 -2.32 -3.62 -2.56
CA MET A 26 -2.69 -3.50 -3.98
C MET A 26 -1.67 -4.21 -4.88
N SER A 27 -0.39 -4.04 -4.52
CA SER A 27 0.71 -4.91 -4.91
C SER A 27 1.67 -4.97 -3.73
N TRP A 28 2.33 -6.10 -3.50
CA TRP A 28 3.23 -6.24 -2.36
C TRP A 28 4.34 -5.18 -2.36
N GLY A 29 5.07 -5.05 -3.47
CA GLY A 29 6.16 -4.07 -3.58
C GLY A 29 5.69 -2.62 -3.48
N GLY A 30 4.54 -2.29 -4.07
CA GLY A 30 3.96 -0.95 -3.95
C GLY A 30 3.52 -0.63 -2.52
N ALA A 31 2.86 -1.57 -1.82
CA ALA A 31 2.44 -1.38 -0.45
C ALA A 31 3.63 -1.20 0.51
N VAL A 32 4.70 -2.00 0.34
CA VAL A 32 5.96 -1.84 1.10
C VAL A 32 6.57 -0.46 0.84
N ALA A 33 6.64 -0.03 -0.42
CA ALA A 33 7.18 1.28 -0.76
C ALA A 33 6.36 2.44 -0.17
N PHE A 34 5.02 2.32 -0.15
CA PHE A 34 4.14 3.32 0.46
C PHE A 34 4.29 3.37 1.98
N ALA A 35 4.34 2.22 2.66
CA ALA A 35 4.62 2.16 4.10
C ALA A 35 5.98 2.80 4.42
N ALA A 36 7.03 2.46 3.67
CA ALA A 36 8.34 3.09 3.84
C ALA A 36 8.31 4.62 3.64
N ALA A 37 7.54 5.10 2.65
CA ALA A 37 7.38 6.54 2.42
C ALA A 37 6.64 7.25 3.57
N PHE A 38 5.67 6.60 4.22
CA PHE A 38 5.05 7.14 5.44
C PHE A 38 6.04 7.15 6.62
N ARG A 39 6.84 6.09 6.81
CA ARG A 39 7.89 6.06 7.84
C ARG A 39 8.96 7.13 7.62
N SER A 40 9.26 7.48 6.37
CA SER A 40 10.24 8.52 6.02
C SER A 40 9.86 9.91 6.52
N ILE A 41 8.57 10.14 6.78
CA ILE A 41 8.04 11.41 7.32
C ILE A 41 7.64 11.30 8.80
N GLY A 42 7.92 10.16 9.45
CA GLY A 42 7.66 9.96 10.87
C GLY A 42 6.31 9.32 11.21
N ILE A 43 5.58 8.79 10.21
CA ILE A 43 4.33 8.08 10.43
C ILE A 43 4.61 6.58 10.56
N ASP A 44 4.34 6.02 11.74
CA ASP A 44 4.41 4.57 11.96
C ASP A 44 3.41 3.87 11.02
N SER A 45 3.92 2.97 10.19
CA SER A 45 3.11 2.33 9.15
C SER A 45 3.64 0.96 8.77
N GLU A 46 2.68 0.09 8.44
CA GLU A 46 2.91 -1.32 8.19
C GLU A 46 2.00 -1.80 7.03
N VAL A 47 2.44 -2.80 6.29
CA VAL A 47 1.63 -3.40 5.23
C VAL A 47 0.65 -4.39 5.87
N CYS A 48 -0.59 -4.43 5.38
CA CYS A 48 -1.56 -5.43 5.83
C CYS A 48 -1.03 -6.86 5.60
N PRO A 49 -1.45 -7.85 6.41
CA PRO A 49 -1.12 -9.25 6.19
C PRO A 49 -1.47 -9.73 4.78
N ASN A 50 -0.81 -10.80 4.34
CA ASN A 50 -1.16 -11.44 3.07
C ASN A 50 -2.62 -11.89 3.08
N SER A 51 -3.25 -11.74 1.92
CA SER A 51 -4.62 -12.17 1.71
C SER A 51 -4.69 -13.68 1.59
N ASP A 52 -5.65 -14.27 2.29
CA ASP A 52 -5.92 -15.71 2.35
C ASP A 52 -7.43 -15.96 2.37
N GLU A 53 -7.83 -17.21 2.60
CA GLU A 53 -9.25 -17.59 2.70
C GLU A 53 -9.98 -16.78 3.79
N ARG A 54 -9.32 -16.51 4.91
CA ARG A 54 -9.88 -15.69 5.99
C ARG A 54 -10.14 -14.25 5.53
N THR A 55 -9.26 -13.67 4.72
CA THR A 55 -9.52 -12.36 4.08
C THR A 55 -10.81 -12.39 3.26
N LEU A 56 -11.01 -13.42 2.44
CA LEU A 56 -12.21 -13.53 1.60
C LEU A 56 -13.48 -13.76 2.41
N GLU A 57 -13.39 -14.55 3.48
CA GLU A 57 -14.48 -14.79 4.42
C GLU A 57 -14.90 -13.49 5.10
N LEU A 58 -13.97 -12.77 5.73
CA LEU A 58 -14.24 -11.53 6.45
C LEU A 58 -14.81 -10.44 5.54
N GLY A 59 -14.20 -10.24 4.38
CA GLY A 59 -14.74 -9.30 3.40
C GLY A 59 -16.13 -9.72 2.92
N GLY A 60 -16.35 -11.03 2.75
CA GLY A 60 -17.61 -11.62 2.31
C GLY A 60 -18.77 -11.39 3.29
N ARG A 61 -18.52 -11.42 4.60
CA ARG A 61 -19.54 -11.15 5.63
C ARG A 61 -20.16 -9.76 5.56
N HIS A 62 -19.44 -8.82 4.96
CA HIS A 62 -19.82 -7.42 4.87
C HIS A 62 -19.87 -6.93 3.42
N THR A 63 -20.02 -7.82 2.45
CA THR A 63 -20.20 -7.47 1.03
C THR A 63 -21.40 -8.23 0.46
N SER A 64 -22.09 -7.61 -0.49
CA SER A 64 -23.26 -8.19 -1.17
C SER A 64 -22.88 -9.04 -2.37
N GLY A 65 -21.66 -8.85 -2.90
CA GLY A 65 -21.21 -9.44 -4.16
C GLY A 65 -21.35 -8.50 -5.35
N GLU A 66 -21.98 -7.34 -5.17
CA GLU A 66 -22.02 -6.26 -6.18
C GLU A 66 -20.76 -5.37 -6.15
N GLU A 67 -19.94 -5.52 -5.11
CA GLU A 67 -18.67 -4.83 -4.99
C GLU A 67 -17.57 -5.55 -5.79
N CYS A 68 -16.63 -4.79 -6.34
CA CYS A 68 -15.48 -5.40 -7.02
C CYS A 68 -14.66 -6.25 -6.05
N LEU A 69 -14.10 -7.37 -6.52
CA LEU A 69 -13.25 -8.25 -5.70
C LEU A 69 -12.14 -7.50 -4.92
N PRO A 70 -11.43 -6.50 -5.47
CA PRO A 70 -10.43 -5.76 -4.71
C PRO A 70 -11.01 -5.01 -3.50
N ALA A 71 -12.27 -4.56 -3.54
CA ALA A 71 -12.94 -3.93 -2.40
C ALA A 71 -13.13 -4.95 -1.28
N ARG A 72 -13.65 -6.14 -1.63
CA ARG A 72 -13.84 -7.25 -0.71
C ARG A 72 -12.53 -7.70 -0.06
N VAL A 73 -11.48 -7.86 -0.86
CA VAL A 73 -10.14 -8.25 -0.37
C VAL A 73 -9.55 -7.16 0.54
N THR A 74 -9.65 -5.89 0.15
CA THR A 74 -9.13 -4.77 0.94
C THR A 74 -9.84 -4.68 2.29
N LEU A 75 -11.17 -4.74 2.30
CA LEU A 75 -11.96 -4.77 3.53
C LEU A 75 -11.58 -5.96 4.41
N GLY A 76 -11.50 -7.16 3.83
CA GLY A 76 -11.11 -8.37 4.56
C GLY A 76 -9.73 -8.24 5.21
N ASN A 77 -8.75 -7.64 4.54
CA ASN A 77 -7.42 -7.43 5.12
C ASN A 77 -7.45 -6.46 6.31
N PHE A 78 -8.26 -5.40 6.25
CA PHE A 78 -8.45 -4.50 7.39
C PHE A 78 -9.17 -5.19 8.55
N LEU A 79 -10.20 -6.00 8.26
CA LEU A 79 -10.88 -6.77 9.28
C LEU A 79 -9.96 -7.83 9.93
N LYS A 80 -8.99 -8.39 9.19
CA LYS A 80 -7.95 -9.23 9.82
C LYS A 80 -7.12 -8.47 10.85
N ILE A 81 -6.80 -7.20 10.61
CA ILE A 81 -6.12 -6.36 11.62
C ILE A 81 -7.02 -6.16 12.84
N VAL A 82 -8.32 -5.91 12.63
CA VAL A 82 -9.29 -5.74 13.72
C VAL A 82 -9.41 -7.01 14.58
N GLU A 83 -9.30 -8.21 13.99
CA GLU A 83 -9.35 -9.48 14.72
C GLU A 83 -8.02 -9.89 15.38
N GLN A 84 -6.92 -9.16 15.17
CA GLN A 84 -5.62 -9.55 15.72
C GLN A 84 -5.59 -9.39 17.25
N PRO A 85 -4.93 -10.33 17.97
CA PRO A 85 -4.65 -10.14 19.38
C PRO A 85 -3.88 -8.84 19.64
N GLY A 86 -4.34 -8.03 20.59
CA GLY A 86 -3.72 -6.74 20.91
C GLY A 86 -4.10 -5.59 19.99
N PHE A 87 -5.11 -5.77 19.12
CA PHE A 87 -5.72 -4.68 18.37
C PHE A 87 -6.30 -3.61 19.32
N ASP A 88 -5.98 -2.35 19.02
CA ASP A 88 -6.46 -1.18 19.74
C ASP A 88 -6.97 -0.15 18.71
N PRO A 89 -8.29 0.14 18.67
CA PRO A 89 -8.88 1.12 17.76
C PRO A 89 -8.26 2.52 17.87
N SER A 90 -7.87 2.92 19.09
CA SER A 90 -7.32 4.24 19.37
C SER A 90 -5.89 4.42 18.81
N ARG A 91 -5.19 3.30 18.56
CA ARG A 91 -3.82 3.23 18.05
C ARG A 91 -3.71 2.71 16.62
N THR A 92 -4.84 2.51 15.94
CA THR A 92 -4.87 1.94 14.58
C THR A 92 -5.48 2.92 13.60
N ALA A 93 -4.93 3.00 12.39
CA ALA A 93 -5.49 3.72 11.25
C ALA A 93 -5.37 2.87 9.98
N PHE A 94 -6.31 3.02 9.06
CA PHE A 94 -6.27 2.35 7.74
C PHE A 94 -6.03 3.36 6.63
N PHE A 95 -5.09 3.08 5.72
CA PHE A 95 -4.88 3.88 4.53
C PHE A 95 -5.74 3.37 3.38
N MET A 96 -6.57 4.23 2.79
CA MET A 96 -7.31 3.88 1.59
C MET A 96 -7.37 5.10 0.67
N PRO A 97 -6.53 5.19 -0.38
CA PRO A 97 -6.60 6.32 -1.29
C PRO A 97 -7.92 6.31 -2.06
N SER A 98 -8.36 7.49 -2.46
CA SER A 98 -9.54 7.67 -3.31
C SER A 98 -9.12 8.23 -4.67
N ALA A 99 -9.90 7.92 -5.70
CA ALA A 99 -9.69 8.44 -7.04
C ALA A 99 -11.04 8.87 -7.63
N ASP A 100 -11.02 9.98 -8.36
CA ASP A 100 -12.15 10.44 -9.15
C ASP A 100 -12.04 9.79 -10.55
N GLY A 101 -13.05 9.03 -10.94
CA GLY A 101 -13.08 8.32 -12.22
C GLY A 101 -14.24 7.34 -12.33
N PRO A 102 -14.40 6.64 -13.48
CA PRO A 102 -15.48 5.67 -13.67
C PRO A 102 -15.32 4.43 -12.80
N CYS A 103 -14.14 4.22 -12.23
CA CYS A 103 -13.86 3.12 -11.34
C CYS A 103 -14.55 3.31 -9.98
N ARG A 104 -15.16 2.25 -9.44
CA ARG A 104 -15.75 2.25 -8.08
C ARG A 104 -14.72 2.42 -6.96
N PHE A 105 -13.43 2.55 -7.28
CA PHE A 105 -12.34 2.75 -6.32
C PHE A 105 -12.58 3.94 -5.39
N GLY A 106 -13.15 5.05 -5.90
CA GLY A 106 -13.50 6.20 -5.06
C GLY A 106 -14.52 5.90 -3.95
N GLN A 107 -15.26 4.79 -4.06
CA GLN A 107 -16.24 4.33 -3.07
C GLN A 107 -15.62 3.43 -1.98
N TYR A 108 -14.36 3.01 -2.10
CA TYR A 108 -13.77 2.05 -1.15
C TYR A 108 -13.65 2.68 0.25
N ALA A 109 -13.11 3.90 0.35
CA ALA A 109 -12.96 4.55 1.65
C ALA A 109 -14.32 4.84 2.34
N PRO A 110 -15.33 5.43 1.67
CA PRO A 110 -16.67 5.55 2.26
C PRO A 110 -17.28 4.22 2.69
N TYR A 111 -17.15 3.18 1.86
CA TYR A 111 -17.68 1.86 2.13
C TYR A 111 -17.03 1.23 3.38
N ILE A 112 -15.70 1.24 3.45
CA ILE A 112 -14.95 0.70 4.59
C ILE A 112 -15.31 1.45 5.87
N ARG A 113 -15.42 2.80 5.83
CA ARG A 113 -15.87 3.58 7.00
C ARG A 113 -17.26 3.15 7.48
N LYS A 114 -18.19 2.92 6.55
CA LYS A 114 -19.54 2.44 6.88
C LYS A 114 -19.46 1.08 7.58
N VAL A 115 -18.73 0.13 7.01
CA VAL A 115 -18.60 -1.22 7.61
C VAL A 115 -17.96 -1.15 8.99
N LEU A 116 -16.87 -0.39 9.16
CA LEU A 116 -16.23 -0.21 10.47
C LEU A 116 -17.21 0.36 11.50
N ARG A 117 -18.02 1.34 11.13
CA ARG A 117 -19.08 1.88 12.00
C ARG A 117 -20.13 0.83 12.36
N ASP A 118 -20.60 0.06 11.39
CA ASP A 118 -21.63 -0.96 11.61
C ASP A 118 -21.16 -2.04 12.60
N ILE A 119 -19.86 -2.33 12.66
CA ILE A 119 -19.25 -3.30 13.59
C ILE A 119 -18.70 -2.65 14.89
N GLY A 120 -19.03 -1.37 15.15
CA GLY A 120 -18.61 -0.67 16.37
C GLY A 120 -17.16 -0.14 16.38
N MET A 121 -16.51 -0.08 15.22
CA MET A 121 -15.12 0.36 15.02
C MET A 121 -15.01 1.78 14.42
N ASP A 122 -15.98 2.67 14.69
CA ASP A 122 -16.01 4.05 14.16
C ASP A 122 -14.82 4.92 14.63
N GLU A 123 -14.13 4.51 15.70
CA GLU A 123 -12.92 5.18 16.19
C GLU A 123 -11.72 5.01 15.24
N VAL A 124 -11.67 3.93 14.45
CA VAL A 124 -10.55 3.67 13.54
C VAL A 124 -10.63 4.59 12.32
N PRO A 125 -9.74 5.58 12.14
CA PRO A 125 -9.78 6.43 10.97
C PRO A 125 -9.38 5.66 9.72
N VAL A 126 -10.18 5.85 8.66
CA VAL A 126 -9.76 5.53 7.29
C VAL A 126 -9.17 6.79 6.66
N PHE A 127 -7.84 6.86 6.62
CA PHE A 127 -7.06 7.94 6.04
C PHE A 127 -7.06 7.84 4.51
N SER A 128 -7.66 8.84 3.87
CA SER A 128 -7.84 8.91 2.41
C SER A 128 -7.53 10.35 1.96
N PRO A 129 -6.26 10.75 1.86
CA PRO A 129 -5.90 12.12 1.53
C PRO A 129 -6.46 12.51 0.16
N SER A 130 -7.03 13.71 0.07
CA SER A 130 -7.63 14.24 -1.15
C SER A 130 -7.31 15.72 -1.32
N SER A 131 -7.36 16.22 -2.56
CA SER A 131 -7.23 17.67 -2.80
C SER A 131 -8.32 18.48 -2.08
N ARG A 132 -9.45 17.86 -1.70
CA ARG A 132 -10.59 18.49 -1.02
C ARG A 132 -10.40 18.64 0.48
N ASP A 133 -9.58 17.79 1.11
CA ASP A 133 -9.28 17.84 2.54
C ASP A 133 -7.90 18.45 2.84
N GLY A 134 -7.25 19.05 1.84
CA GLY A 134 -5.98 19.74 2.03
C GLY A 134 -4.83 18.86 2.51
N TYR A 135 -4.96 17.53 2.46
CA TYR A 135 -4.01 16.59 3.06
C TYR A 135 -3.87 16.79 4.58
N GLU A 136 -4.98 17.12 5.26
CA GLU A 136 -5.08 17.22 6.72
C GLU A 136 -4.33 16.05 7.41
N GLY A 137 -3.34 16.39 8.25
CA GLY A 137 -2.49 15.42 8.95
C GLY A 137 -1.10 15.18 8.34
N ILE A 138 -0.84 15.60 7.10
CA ILE A 138 0.48 15.50 6.44
C ILE A 138 0.87 16.76 5.65
N ALA A 139 0.13 17.86 5.77
CA ALA A 139 0.26 19.04 4.92
C ALA A 139 1.68 19.60 4.81
N GLU A 140 2.44 19.64 5.93
CA GLU A 140 3.82 20.15 5.95
C GLU A 140 4.82 19.24 5.21
N GLN A 141 4.58 17.93 5.22
CA GLN A 141 5.50 16.92 4.65
C GLN A 141 4.97 16.30 3.35
N LYS A 142 3.82 16.77 2.85
CA LYS A 142 3.14 16.25 1.66
C LYS A 142 4.07 16.14 0.46
N ASN A 143 4.87 17.16 0.20
CA ASN A 143 5.77 17.18 -0.96
C ASN A 143 6.90 16.14 -0.84
N GLU A 144 7.39 15.88 0.36
CA GLU A 144 8.35 14.80 0.59
C GLU A 144 7.68 13.44 0.44
N LEU A 145 6.54 13.22 1.09
CA LEU A 145 5.78 11.98 1.01
C LEU A 145 5.45 11.62 -0.44
N MET A 146 4.89 12.55 -1.21
CA MET A 146 4.51 12.29 -2.61
C MET A 146 5.73 11.97 -3.48
N ARG A 147 6.86 12.66 -3.30
CA ARG A 147 8.10 12.36 -4.03
C ARG A 147 8.63 10.98 -3.67
N ASN A 148 8.66 10.63 -2.39
CA ASN A 148 9.14 9.32 -1.93
C ASN A 148 8.20 8.19 -2.36
N ALA A 149 6.88 8.38 -2.26
CA ALA A 149 5.88 7.41 -2.70
C ALA A 149 5.97 7.16 -4.22
N LEU A 150 6.10 8.22 -5.04
CA LEU A 150 6.26 8.07 -6.49
C LEU A 150 7.55 7.33 -6.84
N ARG A 151 8.68 7.71 -6.23
CA ARG A 151 9.97 7.04 -6.46
C ARG A 151 9.93 5.57 -6.04
N GLY A 152 9.31 5.28 -4.89
CA GLY A 152 9.13 3.93 -4.41
C GLY A 152 8.23 3.09 -5.31
N LEU A 153 7.13 3.68 -5.82
CA LEU A 153 6.24 3.02 -6.78
C LEU A 153 6.98 2.68 -8.08
N VAL A 154 7.76 3.61 -8.63
CA VAL A 154 8.56 3.38 -9.85
C VAL A 154 9.61 2.29 -9.62
N ALA A 155 10.31 2.32 -8.47
CA ALA A 155 11.29 1.29 -8.12
C ALA A 155 10.64 -0.10 -7.95
N ALA A 156 9.51 -0.17 -7.25
CA ALA A 156 8.75 -1.41 -7.08
C ALA A 156 8.24 -1.96 -8.42
N ASP A 157 7.75 -1.09 -9.32
CA ASP A 157 7.32 -1.51 -10.65
C ASP A 157 8.50 -2.05 -11.47
N ALA A 158 9.65 -1.37 -11.48
CA ALA A 158 10.85 -1.84 -12.17
C ALA A 158 11.30 -3.24 -11.67
N LEU A 159 11.29 -3.47 -10.35
CA LEU A 159 11.57 -4.77 -9.75
C LEU A 159 10.56 -5.83 -10.17
N ARG A 160 9.27 -5.48 -10.22
CA ARG A 160 8.22 -6.38 -10.72
C ARG A 160 8.43 -6.73 -12.20
N LYS A 161 8.83 -5.77 -13.04
CA LYS A 161 9.16 -6.04 -14.46
C LYS A 161 10.32 -7.02 -14.57
N MET A 162 11.39 -6.84 -13.78
CA MET A 162 12.53 -7.76 -13.74
C MET A 162 12.12 -9.16 -13.26
N LEU A 163 11.29 -9.25 -12.22
CA LEU A 163 10.71 -10.51 -11.75
C LEU A 163 9.96 -11.23 -12.87
N HIS A 164 9.03 -10.55 -13.56
CA HIS A 164 8.23 -11.14 -14.62
C HIS A 164 9.05 -11.52 -15.86
N ARG A 165 10.17 -10.84 -16.11
CA ARG A 165 11.10 -11.23 -17.17
C ARG A 165 11.86 -12.51 -16.84
N THR A 166 12.23 -12.74 -15.57
CA THR A 166 13.11 -13.85 -15.18
C THR A 166 12.36 -15.08 -14.69
N ARG A 167 11.33 -14.91 -13.85
CA ARG A 167 10.58 -16.00 -13.18
C ARG A 167 10.03 -17.07 -14.12
N PRO A 168 9.50 -16.78 -15.32
CA PRO A 168 9.03 -17.83 -16.22
C PRO A 168 10.14 -18.72 -16.79
N TYR A 169 11.39 -18.29 -16.70
CA TYR A 169 12.55 -18.97 -17.28
C TYR A 169 13.53 -19.49 -16.23
N GLU A 170 13.30 -19.22 -14.95
CA GLU A 170 14.17 -19.68 -13.85
C GLU A 170 14.32 -21.21 -13.86
N VAL A 171 15.52 -21.68 -13.55
CA VAL A 171 15.84 -23.11 -13.46
C VAL A 171 15.31 -23.68 -12.14
N ASN A 172 15.56 -22.98 -11.03
CA ASN A 172 15.05 -23.35 -9.73
C ASN A 172 13.88 -22.45 -9.36
N LYS A 173 12.74 -23.06 -9.02
CA LYS A 173 11.53 -22.34 -8.67
C LYS A 173 11.75 -21.47 -7.43
N GLY A 174 11.47 -20.17 -7.55
CA GLY A 174 11.55 -19.22 -6.44
C GLY A 174 12.84 -18.40 -6.37
N ASP A 175 13.86 -18.69 -7.20
CA ASP A 175 15.10 -17.90 -7.23
C ASP A 175 14.81 -16.44 -7.61
N ALA A 176 13.96 -16.21 -8.62
CA ALA A 176 13.57 -14.87 -9.02
C ALA A 176 12.72 -14.16 -7.96
N ASP A 177 11.84 -14.90 -7.27
CA ASP A 177 11.02 -14.39 -6.17
C ASP A 177 11.90 -13.95 -4.98
N ALA A 178 12.96 -14.70 -4.66
CA ALA A 178 13.92 -14.36 -3.61
C ALA A 178 14.70 -13.08 -3.93
N VAL A 179 15.20 -12.93 -5.17
CA VAL A 179 15.88 -11.72 -5.64
C VAL A 179 14.93 -10.52 -5.62
N HIS A 180 13.69 -10.68 -6.09
CA HIS A 180 12.67 -9.64 -6.03
C HIS A 180 12.41 -9.17 -4.60
N ALA A 181 12.22 -10.11 -3.66
CA ALA A 181 11.99 -9.78 -2.26
C ALA A 181 13.18 -9.04 -1.63
N ALA A 182 14.41 -9.44 -1.95
CA ALA A 182 15.62 -8.75 -1.52
C ALA A 182 15.73 -7.34 -2.11
N GLY A 183 15.37 -7.15 -3.39
CA GLY A 183 15.30 -5.86 -4.07
C GLY A 183 14.30 -4.90 -3.41
N ILE A 184 13.07 -5.36 -3.13
CA ILE A 184 12.05 -4.56 -2.44
C ILE A 184 12.52 -4.17 -1.04
N ARG A 185 13.13 -5.08 -0.27
CA ARG A 185 13.72 -4.75 1.05
C ARG A 185 14.86 -3.74 0.99
N ARG A 186 15.61 -3.66 -0.13
CA ARG A 186 16.62 -2.60 -0.33
C ARG A 186 15.96 -1.26 -0.59
N VAL A 187 14.94 -1.22 -1.44
CA VAL A 187 14.15 -0.01 -1.72
C VAL A 187 13.49 0.51 -0.44
N GLU A 188 12.87 -0.37 0.34
CA GLU A 188 12.27 -0.06 1.64
C GLU A 188 13.25 0.63 2.59
N ARG A 189 14.43 0.03 2.81
CA ARG A 189 15.48 0.57 3.68
C ARG A 189 16.01 1.93 3.26
N VAL A 190 15.97 2.25 1.96
CA VAL A 190 16.36 3.58 1.47
C VAL A 190 15.23 4.58 1.67
N LEU A 191 13.99 4.17 1.40
CA LEU A 191 12.82 5.05 1.49
C LEU A 191 12.53 5.45 2.94
N GLU A 192 12.59 4.53 3.88
CA GLU A 192 12.18 4.78 5.28
C GLU A 192 13.11 5.71 6.06
N GLN A 193 14.29 6.04 5.52
CA GLN A 193 15.24 6.94 6.16
C GLN A 193 14.69 8.36 6.22
N GLN A 194 14.56 8.88 7.44
CA GLN A 194 14.13 10.25 7.71
C GLN A 194 15.27 11.23 7.47
N LYS A 195 14.94 12.48 7.14
CA LYS A 195 15.89 13.60 6.99
C LYS A 195 16.97 13.38 5.92
N MET A 196 16.80 12.43 5.01
CA MET A 196 17.69 12.24 3.87
C MET A 196 17.39 13.25 2.77
N ALA A 197 18.43 13.88 2.22
CA ALA A 197 18.30 14.78 1.08
C ALA A 197 17.69 14.07 -0.14
N ALA A 198 16.83 14.76 -0.87
CA ALA A 198 16.08 14.18 -1.98
C ALA A 198 16.96 13.60 -3.10
N ASP A 199 18.13 14.21 -3.37
CA ASP A 199 19.09 13.71 -4.36
C ASP A 199 19.86 12.50 -3.87
N GLU A 200 20.23 12.47 -2.60
CA GLU A 200 20.90 11.32 -2.00
C GLU A 200 19.97 10.09 -2.02
N ARG A 201 18.70 10.28 -1.64
CA ARG A 201 17.68 9.23 -1.72
C ARG A 201 17.53 8.70 -3.14
N ARG A 202 17.54 9.58 -4.13
CA ARG A 202 17.48 9.19 -5.55
C ARG A 202 18.69 8.34 -5.94
N ARG A 203 19.92 8.75 -5.58
CA ARG A 203 21.15 7.98 -5.86
C ARG A 203 21.10 6.60 -5.22
N GLN A 204 20.72 6.49 -3.96
CA GLN A 204 20.64 5.20 -3.27
C GLN A 204 19.55 4.29 -3.85
N LEU A 205 18.40 4.84 -4.28
CA LEU A 205 17.38 4.05 -4.97
C LEU A 205 17.88 3.52 -6.31
N VAL A 206 18.60 4.33 -7.09
CA VAL A 206 19.23 3.88 -8.34
C VAL A 206 20.23 2.76 -8.05
N ALA A 207 21.12 2.93 -7.08
CA ALA A 207 22.08 1.89 -6.68
C ALA A 207 21.38 0.59 -6.24
N ALA A 208 20.28 0.68 -5.49
CA ALA A 208 19.49 -0.48 -5.09
C ALA A 208 18.90 -1.24 -6.30
N LEU A 209 18.43 -0.51 -7.31
CA LEU A 209 17.91 -1.08 -8.55
C LEU A 209 19.03 -1.69 -9.42
N GLU A 210 20.21 -1.08 -9.46
CA GLU A 210 21.38 -1.64 -10.17
C GLU A 210 21.87 -2.95 -9.55
N ILE A 211 21.93 -3.01 -8.22
CA ILE A 211 22.24 -4.24 -7.49
C ILE A 211 21.20 -5.31 -7.82
N ALA A 212 19.91 -4.98 -7.72
CA ALA A 212 18.85 -5.94 -8.03
C ALA A 212 18.90 -6.42 -9.49
N ARG A 213 19.17 -5.52 -10.44
CA ARG A 213 19.39 -5.86 -11.86
C ARG A 213 20.50 -6.91 -12.01
N ASP A 214 21.63 -6.70 -11.34
CA ASP A 214 22.78 -7.60 -11.45
C ASP A 214 22.55 -8.93 -10.73
N GLU A 215 21.76 -8.94 -9.65
CA GLU A 215 21.26 -10.17 -9.02
C GLU A 215 20.32 -10.95 -9.94
N PHE A 216 19.37 -10.28 -10.60
CA PHE A 216 18.47 -10.92 -11.56
C PHE A 216 19.22 -11.53 -12.75
N ARG A 217 20.31 -10.91 -13.19
CA ARG A 217 21.19 -11.45 -14.25
C ARG A 217 21.92 -12.73 -13.82
N LYS A 218 22.12 -12.93 -12.51
CA LYS A 218 22.78 -14.12 -11.96
C LYS A 218 21.81 -15.27 -11.69
N VAL A 219 20.50 -15.03 -11.71
CA VAL A 219 19.49 -16.09 -11.54
C VAL A 219 19.66 -17.10 -12.67
N PRO A 220 19.89 -18.39 -12.37
CA PRO A 220 19.96 -19.42 -13.39
C PRO A 220 18.64 -19.47 -14.17
N ALA A 221 18.65 -19.11 -15.46
CA ALA A 221 17.46 -19.04 -16.29
C ALA A 221 17.70 -19.56 -17.73
N LYS A 222 16.73 -20.30 -18.27
CA LYS A 222 16.75 -20.89 -19.61
C LYS A 222 15.76 -20.18 -20.53
N PHE A 223 16.21 -19.14 -21.22
CA PHE A 223 15.41 -18.36 -22.18
C PHE A 223 15.15 -19.08 -23.53
N THR A 224 15.41 -20.38 -23.61
CA THR A 224 15.41 -21.16 -24.87
C THR A 224 14.05 -21.75 -25.24
N LYS A 225 13.09 -21.83 -24.31
CA LYS A 225 11.73 -22.30 -24.63
C LYS A 225 10.93 -21.13 -25.21
N ARG A 226 10.17 -21.38 -26.29
CA ARG A 226 9.06 -20.51 -26.74
C ARG A 226 8.01 -20.45 -25.63
N ARG A 227 8.23 -19.59 -24.64
CA ARG A 227 7.23 -19.21 -23.64
C ARG A 227 6.66 -17.85 -24.05
N PRO A 228 5.37 -17.58 -23.76
CA PRO A 228 4.81 -16.26 -23.99
C PRO A 228 5.67 -15.18 -23.32
N LEU A 229 5.92 -14.09 -24.03
CA LEU A 229 6.49 -12.90 -23.42
C LEU A 229 5.44 -12.33 -22.46
N ILE A 230 5.84 -12.05 -21.22
CA ILE A 230 5.01 -11.25 -20.32
C ILE A 230 5.14 -9.81 -20.78
N GLY A 231 4.08 -9.27 -21.40
CA GLY A 231 3.97 -7.84 -21.65
C GLY A 231 3.87 -7.11 -20.31
N VAL A 232 4.77 -6.15 -20.07
CA VAL A 232 4.80 -5.34 -18.85
C VAL A 232 4.75 -3.86 -19.17
#